data_AF-A0A1Y1Y969-F1
#
_entry.id   AF-A0A1Y1Y969-F1
#
_cell.length_a   1.000
_cell.length_b   1.000
_cell.length_c   1.000
_cell.angle_alpha   90.00
_cell.angle_beta   90.00
_cell.angle_gamma   90.00
#
_symmetry.space_group_name_H-M   'P 1'
#
loop_
_entity.id
_entity.type
_entity.pdbx_description
1 polymer ?
#
loop_
_entity_poly.entity_id
_entity_poly.type
_entity_poly.pdbx_seq_one_letter_code
_entity_poly.pdbx_strand_id
1 'polypeptide(L)' 'LNVRSNPASAFRRLRSRSEPRTLWIDSICIDQSNTDERSEQVHIMADIYKFAPRAVVWLGDSTQNSRTALKTLR' A
#
# COMPACT_ATOMS: atom_id res chain seq x y z
N LEU A 1 6.07 -13.93 -7.44
CA LEU A 1 4.69 -13.81 -6.89
C LEU A 1 4.10 -12.51 -7.41
N ASN A 2 3.28 -12.55 -8.47
CA ASN A 2 2.63 -11.36 -9.00
C ASN A 2 1.37 -11.10 -8.16
N VAL A 3 1.58 -10.54 -6.96
CA VAL A 3 0.47 -10.16 -6.08
C VAL A 3 -0.11 -8.86 -6.64
N ARG A 4 -0.94 -8.95 -7.68
CA ARG A 4 -1.89 -7.87 -7.99
C ARG A 4 -2.98 -7.91 -6.92
N SER A 5 -2.62 -7.49 -5.71
CA SER A 5 -3.58 -7.16 -4.66
C SER A 5 -4.52 -6.12 -5.24
N ASN A 6 -5.78 -6.49 -5.46
CA ASN A 6 -6.78 -5.52 -5.91
C ASN A 6 -6.82 -4.37 -4.87
N PRO A 7 -6.45 -3.13 -5.24
CA PRO A 7 -6.44 -2.02 -4.30
C PRO A 7 -7.82 -1.75 -3.68
N ALA A 8 -8.90 -2.16 -4.36
CA ALA A 8 -10.27 -1.92 -3.93
C ALA A 8 -10.63 -2.57 -2.59
N SER A 9 -10.03 -3.71 -2.22
CA SER A 9 -10.24 -4.29 -0.88
C SER A 9 -9.49 -3.49 0.19
N ALA A 10 -8.26 -3.07 -0.11
CA ALA A 10 -7.47 -2.21 0.77
C ALA A 10 -8.17 -0.87 1.03
N PHE A 11 -8.66 -0.18 -0.01
CA PHE A 11 -9.42 1.07 0.15
C PHE A 11 -10.64 0.91 1.04
N ARG A 12 -11.43 -0.16 0.84
CA ARG A 12 -12.63 -0.40 1.65
C ARG A 12 -12.30 -0.54 3.14
N ARG A 13 -11.15 -1.15 3.48
CA ARG A 13 -10.69 -1.29 4.87
C ARG A 13 -10.02 -0.05 5.43
N LEU A 14 -9.33 0.74 4.60
CA LEU A 14 -8.66 1.97 5.02
C LEU A 14 -9.61 3.17 5.10
N ARG A 15 -10.78 3.08 4.45
CA ARG A 15 -11.80 4.13 4.48
C ARG A 15 -12.30 4.35 5.90
N SER A 16 -12.24 5.61 6.35
CA SER A 16 -12.94 6.03 7.55
C SER A 16 -14.38 6.39 7.23
N ARG A 17 -15.30 6.10 8.15
CA ARG A 17 -16.72 6.50 8.04
C ARG A 17 -16.95 7.94 8.48
N SER A 18 -16.05 8.50 9.30
CA SER A 18 -16.22 9.80 9.94
C SER A 18 -15.46 10.94 9.24
N GLU A 19 -14.37 10.63 8.52
CA GLU A 19 -13.47 11.65 7.98
C GLU A 19 -12.86 11.19 6.63
N PRO A 20 -12.64 12.10 5.67
CA PRO A 20 -11.81 11.82 4.51
C PRO A 20 -10.37 11.45 4.92
N ARG A 21 -9.72 10.59 4.15
CA ARG A 21 -8.29 10.26 4.33
C ARG A 21 -7.53 10.49 3.03
N THR A 22 -6.38 11.14 3.12
CA THR A 22 -5.39 11.17 2.04
C THR A 22 -4.55 9.90 2.12
N LEU A 23 -4.54 9.13 1.04
CA LEU A 23 -3.77 7.89 0.93
C LEU A 23 -2.84 8.00 -0.27
N TRP A 24 -1.58 7.64 -0.08
CA TRP A 24 -0.65 7.39 -1.18
C TRP A 24 -0.53 5.88 -1.37
N ILE A 25 -0.74 5.40 -2.59
CA ILE A 25 -0.69 3.98 -2.95
C ILE A 25 0.11 3.87 -4.24
N ASP A 26 1.29 3.25 -4.20
CA ASP A 26 2.21 3.15 -5.34
C ASP A 26 1.54 2.70 -6.64
N SER A 27 0.70 1.67 -6.57
CA SER A 27 0.01 1.09 -7.72
C SER A 27 -1.07 1.98 -8.35
N ILE A 28 -1.39 3.12 -7.74
CA ILE A 28 -2.44 4.06 -8.19
C ILE A 28 -1.89 5.45 -8.41
N CYS A 29 -1.06 5.94 -7.50
CA CYS A 29 -0.49 7.28 -7.57
C CYS A 29 0.68 7.38 -8.55
N ILE A 30 1.24 6.26 -9.00
CA ILE A 30 2.31 6.20 -9.98
C ILE A 30 1.74 5.61 -11.27
N ASP A 31 1.91 6.31 -12.39
CA ASP A 31 1.68 5.70 -13.70
C ASP A 31 2.73 4.61 -13.94
N GLN A 32 2.30 3.35 -13.76
CA GLN A 32 3.17 2.19 -13.92
C GLN A 32 3.63 1.97 -15.38
N SER A 33 2.95 2.61 -16.35
CA SER A 33 3.31 2.56 -17.77
C SER A 33 4.34 3.62 -18.17
N ASN A 34 4.44 4.71 -17.41
CA ASN A 34 5.42 5.77 -17.62
C ASN A 34 6.69 5.51 -16.81
N THR A 35 7.77 5.10 -17.48
CA THR A 35 9.02 4.75 -16.81
C THR A 35 9.74 5.96 -16.23
N ASP A 36 9.58 7.14 -16.84
CA ASP A 36 10.22 8.37 -16.38
C ASP A 36 9.57 8.83 -15.08
N GLU A 37 8.23 8.94 -15.08
CA GLU A 37 7.47 9.25 -13.86
C GLU A 37 7.74 8.23 -12.75
N ARG A 38 7.73 6.93 -13.08
CA ARG A 38 8.03 5.89 -12.08
C ARG A 38 9.40 6.10 -11.45
N SER A 39 10.40 6.49 -12.22
CA SER A 39 11.75 6.74 -11.71
C SER A 39 11.79 7.95 -10.77
N GLU A 40 11.08 9.02 -11.13
CA GLU A 40 10.90 10.21 -10.26
C GLU A 40 10.16 9.85 -8.97
N GLN A 41 9.07 9.08 -9.06
CA GLN A 41 8.29 8.63 -7.91
C GLN A 41 9.12 7.75 -6.98
N VAL A 42 9.94 6.84 -7.51
CA VAL A 42 10.85 6.00 -6.72
C VAL A 42 11.86 6.85 -5.94
N HIS A 43 12.32 7.98 -6.50
CA HIS A 43 13.21 8.90 -5.79
C HIS A 43 12.56 9.56 -4.57
N ILE A 44 11.26 9.90 -4.64
CA ILE A 44 10.55 10.55 -3.53
C ILE A 44 9.88 9.58 -2.56
N MET A 45 9.80 8.28 -2.89
CA MET A 45 9.19 7.25 -2.03
C MET A 45 9.80 7.23 -0.62
N ALA A 46 11.12 7.41 -0.51
CA ALA A 46 11.80 7.45 0.78
C ALA A 46 11.26 8.57 1.68
N ASP A 47 11.02 9.75 1.12
CA ASP A 47 10.45 10.89 1.84
C ASP A 47 8.97 10.66 2.16
N ILE A 48 8.20 10.11 1.23
CA ILE A 48 6.79 9.76 1.47
C ILE A 48 6.69 8.82 2.68
N TYR A 49 7.49 7.76 2.73
CA TYR A 49 7.50 6.84 3.87
C TYR A 49 7.99 7.50 5.16
N LYS A 50 9.00 8.36 5.07
CA LYS A 50 9.57 9.07 6.22
C LYS A 50 8.60 10.06 6.85
N PHE A 51 7.83 10.78 6.03
CA PHE A 51 6.92 11.83 6.48
C PHE A 51 5.47 11.36 6.66
N ALA A 52 5.12 10.16 6.16
CA ALA A 52 3.80 9.58 6.40
C ALA A 52 3.59 9.31 7.90
N PRO A 53 2.48 9.78 8.50
CA PRO A 53 2.16 9.49 9.90
C PRO A 53 2.03 7.98 10.18
N ARG A 54 1.66 7.19 9.16
CA ARG A 54 1.55 5.74 9.20
C ARG A 54 1.84 5.16 7.83
N ALA A 55 2.62 4.09 7.78
CA ALA A 55 2.76 3.23 6.61
C ALA A 55 1.95 1.95 6.82
N VAL A 56 1.13 1.57 5.84
CA VAL A 56 0.33 0.33 5.90
C VAL A 56 0.76 -0.60 4.78
N VAL A 57 1.22 -1.80 5.14
CA VAL A 57 1.54 -2.85 4.18
C VAL A 57 0.31 -3.74 4.01
N TRP A 58 -0.21 -3.81 2.79
CA TRP A 58 -1.38 -4.63 2.46
C TRP A 58 -0.97 -5.95 1.82
N LEU A 59 -1.11 -7.04 2.58
CA LEU A 59 -0.73 -8.39 2.15
C LEU A 59 -1.89 -9.21 1.55
N GLY A 60 -3.05 -8.57 1.32
CA GLY A 60 -4.29 -9.23 0.95
C GLY A 60 -5.24 -9.48 2.13
N ASP A 61 -6.41 -10.04 1.84
CA ASP A 61 -7.37 -10.38 2.89
C ASP A 61 -6.85 -11.50 3.81
N SER A 62 -7.24 -11.44 5.08
CA SER A 62 -6.86 -12.45 6.05
C SER A 62 -7.38 -13.83 5.63
N THR A 63 -6.47 -14.79 5.48
CA THR A 63 -6.77 -16.21 5.28
C THR A 63 -6.54 -16.97 6.58
N GLN A 64 -6.98 -18.24 6.63
CA GLN A 64 -6.81 -19.13 7.79
C GLN A 64 -5.36 -19.14 8.32
N ASN A 65 -4.38 -19.02 7.41
CA ASN A 65 -2.96 -19.11 7.72
C ASN A 65 -2.29 -17.74 7.94
N SER A 66 -2.98 -16.62 7.72
CA SER A 66 -2.40 -15.27 7.86
C SER A 66 -1.92 -15.01 9.28
N ARG A 67 -2.62 -15.50 10.31
CA ARG A 67 -2.22 -15.31 11.71
C ARG A 67 -0.92 -16.05 12.03
N THR A 68 -0.74 -17.25 11.48
CA THR A 68 0.48 -18.05 11.69
C THR A 68 1.67 -17.42 10.95
N ALA A 69 1.47 -16.97 9.71
CA ALA A 69 2.51 -16.30 8.94
C ALA A 69 2.97 -14.97 9.56
N LEU A 70 2.04 -14.17 10.10
CA LEU A 70 2.39 -12.93 10.80
C LEU A 70 3.17 -13.20 12.10
N LYS A 71 2.91 -14.31 12.80
CA LYS A 71 3.68 -14.70 14.00
C LYS A 71 5.12 -15.11 13.71
N THR A 72 5.44 -15.46 12.46
CA THR A 72 6.81 -15.82 12.05
C THR A 72 7.66 -14.62 11.63
N LEU A 73 7.05 -13.45 11.42
CA LEU A 73 7.78 -12.20 11.23
C LEU A 73 8.30 -11.75 12.60
N ARG A 74 9.61 -11.88 12.81
CA ARG A 74 10.31 -11.40 14.02
C ARG A 74 10.52 -9.90 13.97
#